data_AF-A0A8T9Q9A8-F1
#
_entry.id   AF-A0A8T9Q9A8-F1
#
_cell.length_a   1.000
_cell.length_b   1.000
_cell.length_c   1.000
_cell.angle_alpha   90.00
_cell.angle_beta   90.00
_cell.angle_gamma   90.00
#
_symmetry.space_group_name_H-M   'P 1'
#
loop_
_entity.id
_entity.type
_entity.pdbx_description
1 polymer ?
#
loop_
_entity_poly.entity_id
_entity_poly.type
_entity_poly.pdbx_seq_one_letter_code
_entity_poly.pdbx_strand_id
1 'polypeptide(L)' 'MAKRIDALSFGPGMMHDSRFGPTAQTAAQRAFVLHMMQTVMPRLKTNATPAAQQLYARYVAGELSWLEMRQRLNPGT' A
#
# COMPACT_ATOMS: atom_id res chain seq x y z
N MET A 1 34.75 -14.93 -11.71
CA MET A 1 35.16 -13.79 -10.86
C MET A 1 33.92 -12.95 -10.57
N ALA A 2 33.28 -13.18 -9.42
CA ALA A 2 32.01 -12.56 -9.04
C ALA A 2 32.26 -11.15 -8.50
N LYS A 3 31.66 -10.12 -9.12
CA LYS A 3 31.84 -8.73 -8.71
C LYS A 3 30.76 -8.33 -7.71
N ARG A 4 31.22 -8.31 -6.46
CA ARG A 4 30.84 -7.53 -5.28
C ARG A 4 29.52 -6.73 -5.32
N ILE A 5 28.75 -7.01 -4.27
CA ILE A 5 27.60 -6.28 -3.75
C ILE A 5 28.16 -5.02 -3.10
N ASP A 6 28.05 -3.87 -3.77
CA ASP A 6 28.44 -2.58 -3.21
C ASP A 6 27.22 -1.82 -2.67
N ALA A 7 27.22 -1.69 -1.35
CA ALA A 7 26.76 -0.56 -0.55
C ALA A 7 25.37 0.03 -0.85
N LEU A 8 24.43 -0.33 0.03
CA LEU A 8 23.22 0.44 0.33
C LEU A 8 23.62 1.82 0.90
N SER A 9 23.82 2.81 0.03
CA SER A 9 23.91 4.22 0.41
C SER A 9 22.53 4.75 0.80
N PHE A 10 22.24 4.76 2.11
CA PHE A 10 21.14 5.54 2.68
C PHE A 10 21.56 7.02 2.77
N GLY A 11 21.35 7.77 1.69
CA GLY A 11 21.48 9.24 1.70
C GLY A 11 20.25 9.93 2.31
N PRO A 12 20.38 11.15 2.86
CA PRO A 12 19.27 11.90 3.44
C PRO A 12 18.46 12.55 2.31
N GLY A 13 17.51 11.78 1.81
CA GLY A 13 16.56 12.22 0.79
C GLY A 13 15.68 11.04 0.45
N MET A 14 14.48 11.00 1.02
CA MET A 14 13.37 10.22 0.47
C MET A 14 13.04 10.81 -0.92
N MET A 15 13.92 10.58 -1.91
CA MET A 15 13.51 10.60 -3.29
C MET A 15 12.52 9.46 -3.40
N HIS A 16 11.23 9.81 -3.44
CA HIS A 16 10.18 8.90 -3.82
C HIS A 16 10.55 8.33 -5.19
N ASP A 17 11.18 7.15 -5.18
CA ASP A 17 11.45 6.40 -6.39
C ASP A 17 10.10 6.24 -7.08
N SER A 18 9.93 6.87 -8.24
CA SER A 18 8.65 6.86 -8.95
C SER A 18 8.29 5.46 -9.45
N ARG A 19 9.18 4.48 -9.27
CA ARG A 19 8.91 3.04 -9.46
C ARG A 19 8.28 2.39 -8.23
N PHE A 20 8.44 2.98 -7.04
CA PHE A 20 7.97 2.47 -5.75
C PHE A 20 7.31 3.58 -4.94
N GLY A 21 6.09 3.94 -5.34
CA GLY A 21 5.21 4.84 -4.61
C GLY A 21 3.74 4.54 -4.93
N PRO A 22 2.78 5.02 -4.13
CA PRO A 22 1.36 4.85 -4.41
C PRO A 22 1.01 5.30 -5.85
N THR A 23 1.59 6.40 -6.32
CA THR A 23 1.42 6.93 -7.68
C THR A 23 2.03 6.07 -8.80
N ALA A 24 2.87 5.09 -8.47
CA ALA A 24 3.50 4.18 -9.45
C ALA A 24 2.64 2.93 -9.75
N GLN A 25 1.79 2.53 -8.79
CA GLN A 25 0.99 1.32 -8.93
C GLN A 25 -0.30 1.60 -9.70
N THR A 26 -0.59 0.76 -10.70
CA THR A 26 -1.87 0.80 -11.40
C THR A 26 -3.02 0.38 -10.48
N ALA A 27 -4.25 0.76 -10.83
CA ALA A 27 -5.43 0.34 -10.07
C ALA A 27 -5.53 -1.19 -9.94
N ALA A 28 -5.19 -1.94 -11.00
CA ALA A 28 -5.18 -3.40 -10.97
C ALA A 28 -4.14 -3.97 -9.97
N GLN A 29 -2.94 -3.38 -9.91
CA GLN A 29 -1.92 -3.77 -8.94
C GLN A 29 -2.37 -3.48 -7.50
N ARG A 30 -2.99 -2.33 -7.26
CA ARG A 30 -3.53 -1.98 -5.94
C ARG A 30 -4.68 -2.89 -5.52
N ALA A 31 -5.57 -3.27 -6.45
CA ALA A 31 -6.62 -4.24 -6.19
C ALA A 31 -6.04 -5.62 -5.81
N PHE A 32 -4.97 -6.05 -6.49
CA PHE A 32 -4.26 -7.29 -6.14
C PHE A 32 -3.61 -7.22 -4.75
N VAL A 33 -2.95 -6.11 -4.43
CA VAL A 33 -2.38 -5.89 -3.09
C VAL A 33 -3.48 -5.91 -2.02
N LEU A 34 -4.59 -5.23 -2.24
CA LEU A 34 -5.74 -5.25 -1.33
C LEU A 34 -6.25 -6.68 -1.12
N HIS A 35 -6.38 -7.46 -2.20
CA HIS A 35 -6.79 -8.85 -2.11
C HIS A 35 -5.81 -9.69 -1.28
N MET A 36 -4.50 -9.60 -1.54
CA MET A 36 -3.48 -10.29 -0.75
C MET A 36 -3.49 -9.87 0.72
N MET A 37 -3.73 -8.60 1.01
CA MET A 37 -3.80 -8.14 2.39
C MET A 37 -5.06 -8.63 3.10
N GLN A 38 -6.19 -8.76 2.39
CA GLN A 38 -7.41 -9.35 2.93
C GLN A 38 -7.29 -10.86 3.17
N THR A 39 -6.44 -11.58 2.41
CA THR A 39 -6.15 -13.00 2.70
C THR A 39 -5.26 -13.15 3.92
N VAL A 40 -4.23 -12.31 4.07
CA VAL A 40 -3.32 -12.33 5.24
C VAL A 40 -3.98 -11.77 6.50
N MET A 41 -4.87 -10.79 6.36
CA MET A 41 -5.61 -10.15 7.46
C MET A 41 -7.12 -10.28 7.23
N PRO A 42 -7.73 -11.44 7.56
CA PRO A 42 -9.15 -11.70 7.33
C PRO A 42 -10.09 -10.65 7.95
N ARG A 43 -9.64 -9.98 9.03
CA ARG A 43 -10.38 -8.89 9.69
C ARG A 43 -10.72 -7.72 8.76
N LEU A 44 -9.90 -7.48 7.73
CA LEU A 44 -10.18 -6.46 6.71
C LEU A 44 -11.38 -6.82 5.84
N LYS A 45 -11.63 -8.12 5.64
CA LYS A 45 -12.76 -8.64 4.88
C LYS A 45 -14.03 -8.73 5.75
N THR A 46 -13.90 -9.18 7.00
CA THR A 46 -15.06 -9.38 7.89
C THR A 46 -15.69 -8.08 8.38
N ASN A 47 -14.92 -7.00 8.51
CA ASN A 47 -15.41 -5.68 8.92
C ASN A 47 -15.62 -4.72 7.75
N ALA A 48 -15.90 -5.23 6.54
CA ALA A 48 -16.12 -4.43 5.35
C ALA A 48 -17.50 -3.75 5.36
N THR A 49 -17.71 -2.84 6.33
CA THR A 49 -18.83 -1.90 6.32
C THR A 49 -18.84 -1.10 5.01
N PRO A 50 -19.97 -0.52 4.60
CA PRO A 50 -20.03 0.33 3.39
C PRO A 50 -18.97 1.44 3.40
N ALA A 51 -18.67 2.01 4.57
CA ALA A 51 -17.61 3.01 4.73
C ALA A 51 -16.20 2.43 4.46
N ALA A 52 -15.91 1.21 4.91
CA ALA A 52 -14.65 0.53 4.62
C ALA A 52 -14.50 0.21 3.12
N GLN A 53 -15.59 -0.18 2.44
CA GLN A 53 -15.58 -0.43 1.00
C GLN A 53 -15.26 0.84 0.19
N GLN A 54 -15.77 2.00 0.61
CA GLN A 54 -15.43 3.27 -0.01
C GLN A 54 -13.93 3.60 0.15
N LEU A 55 -13.35 3.32 1.32
CA LEU A 55 -11.91 3.49 1.53
C LEU A 55 -11.08 2.56 0.65
N TYR A 56 -11.52 1.31 0.45
CA TYR A 56 -10.90 0.37 -0.49
C TYR A 56 -10.94 0.86 -1.94
N ALA A 57 -12.10 1.36 -2.39
CA ALA A 57 -12.25 1.89 -3.74
C ALA A 57 -11.32 3.10 -3.98
N ARG A 58 -11.22 4.01 -3.01
CA ARG A 58 -10.34 5.18 -3.08
C ARG A 58 -8.85 4.81 -3.05
N TYR A 59 -8.49 3.78 -2.27
CA TYR A 59 -7.14 3.21 -2.33
C TYR A 59 -6.84 2.63 -3.73
N VAL A 60 -7.75 1.84 -4.31
CA VAL A 60 -7.55 1.25 -5.65
C VAL A 60 -7.47 2.33 -6.73
N ALA A 61 -8.30 3.37 -6.65
CA ALA A 61 -8.28 4.52 -7.57
C ALA A 61 -7.01 5.37 -7.45
N GLY A 62 -6.21 5.16 -6.40
CA GLY A 62 -4.98 5.90 -6.17
C GLY A 62 -5.13 7.17 -5.34
N GLU A 63 -6.35 7.50 -4.92
CA GLU A 63 -6.66 8.68 -4.10
C GLU A 63 -6.14 8.59 -2.66
N LEU A 64 -5.88 7.38 -2.17
CA LEU A 64 -5.31 7.12 -0.86
C LEU A 64 -4.09 6.22 -0.98
N SER A 65 -3.09 6.42 -0.12
CA SER A 65 -2.07 5.44 0.16
C SER A 65 -2.60 4.31 1.04
N TRP A 66 -1.87 3.19 1.09
CA TRP A 66 -2.21 2.05 1.96
C TRP A 66 -2.29 2.45 3.45
N LEU A 67 -1.35 3.30 3.89
CA LEU A 67 -1.28 3.76 5.28
C LEU A 67 -2.47 4.65 5.65
N GLU A 68 -2.83 5.61 4.80
CA GLU A 68 -3.99 6.49 5.02
C GLU A 68 -5.29 5.70 5.06
N MET A 69 -5.46 4.72 4.17
CA MET A 69 -6.62 3.82 4.19
C MET A 69 -6.67 3.02 5.50
N ARG A 70 -5.55 2.46 5.96
CA ARG A 70 -5.45 1.69 7.22
C ARG A 70 -5.75 2.53 8.46
N GLN A 71 -5.23 3.76 8.54
CA GLN A 71 -5.51 4.68 9.64
C GLN A 71 -6.99 5.04 9.70
N ARG A 72 -7.64 5.28 8.54
CA ARG A 72 -9.07 5.57 8.49
C ARG A 72 -9.95 4.36 8.83
N LEU A 73 -9.49 3.15 8.53
CA LEU A 73 -10.17 1.91 8.92
C LEU A 73 -10.03 1.60 10.42
N ASN A 74 -8.96 2.08 11.06
CA ASN A 74 -8.70 1.88 12.47
C ASN A 74 -8.08 3.13 13.11
N PRO A 75 -8.90 4.16 13.44
CA PRO A 75 -8.40 5.45 13.94
C PRO A 75 -7.88 5.42 15.39
N GLY A 76 -7.68 4.24 15.99
CA GLY A 76 -7.44 4.07 17.44
C GLY A 76 -6.23 3.23 17.85
N THR A 77 -5.16 3.19 17.04
CA THR A 77 -3.85 2.63 17.43
C THR A 77 -2.74 3.65 17.26
#